data_AF-A0A7S1XAT1-F1
#
_entry.id   AF-A0A7S1XAT1-F1
#
_cell.length_a   1.000
_cell.length_b   1.000
_cell.length_c   1.000
_cell.angle_alpha   90.00
_cell.angle_beta   90.00
_cell.angle_gamma   90.00
#
_symmetry.space_group_name_H-M   'P 1'
#
loop_
_entity.id
_entity.type
_entity.pdbx_description
1 polymer ?
#
loop_
_entity_poly.entity_id
_entity_poly.type
_entity_poly.pdbx_seq_one_letter_code
_entity_poly.pdbx_strand_id
1 'polypeptide(L)'
;VQPTARRPSLDLASPPANGAGMEVPLWLTEWRLLQALGDRELFEELFVQLSTAASTCYTLCGRWRNASIMQADVGALLLKTGKLEAATAIFQYQAQVFLKEGWHALLAQVLPKLITCYKATKHPALPHWIVQLQSLPSGLMLMVDRVALQRELVLACERAPVGNITAQQIAQHLQSKPIDPQLSRVRVPE
;
A
#
# COMPACT_ATOMS: atom_id res chain seq x y z
N VAL A 1 -57.32 -15.18 13.65
CA VAL A 1 -56.50 -15.38 12.44
C VAL A 1 -55.34 -16.30 12.80
N GLN A 2 -55.41 -17.56 12.38
CA GLN A 2 -54.23 -18.43 12.15
C GLN A 2 -54.27 -18.80 10.65
N PRO A 3 -53.12 -19.05 9.97
CA PRO A 3 -52.42 -20.35 10.01
C PRO A 3 -50.88 -20.22 10.08
N THR A 4 -50.13 -20.96 10.92
CA THR A 4 -49.57 -22.32 10.74
C THR A 4 -48.70 -22.57 9.50
N ALA A 5 -47.43 -22.94 9.70
CA ALA A 5 -46.72 -24.06 9.03
C ALA A 5 -45.28 -24.17 9.58
N ARG A 6 -44.99 -25.06 10.54
CA ARG A 6 -44.39 -26.40 10.35
C ARG A 6 -43.18 -26.44 9.39
N ARG A 7 -41.99 -26.69 9.96
CA ARG A 7 -40.78 -27.17 9.27
C ARG A 7 -41.04 -28.52 8.59
N PRO A 8 -40.30 -28.86 7.53
CA PRO A 8 -39.98 -30.24 7.22
C PRO A 8 -38.52 -30.52 7.57
N SER A 9 -38.31 -31.49 8.46
CA SER A 9 -37.08 -32.28 8.52
C SER A 9 -37.05 -33.18 7.28
N LEU A 10 -35.92 -33.26 6.58
CA LEU A 10 -35.71 -34.24 5.51
C LEU A 10 -34.42 -34.99 5.82
N ASP A 11 -34.62 -36.20 6.33
CA ASP A 11 -33.61 -37.23 6.50
C ASP A 11 -33.45 -38.05 5.20
N LEU A 12 -32.21 -38.50 4.99
CA LEU A 12 -31.71 -39.57 4.09
C LEU A 12 -31.75 -39.36 2.56
N ALA A 13 -30.56 -39.15 2.00
CA ALA A 13 -29.92 -40.16 1.13
C ALA A 13 -28.39 -39.94 1.04
N SER A 14 -27.61 -41.00 1.20
CA SER A 14 -26.26 -41.14 0.63
C SER A 14 -26.26 -42.46 -0.16
N PRO A 15 -25.35 -42.78 -1.12
CA PRO A 15 -24.23 -42.03 -1.74
C PRO A 15 -24.29 -42.14 -3.32
N PRO A 16 -23.24 -41.91 -4.15
CA PRO A 16 -22.01 -42.69 -4.15
C PRO A 16 -20.72 -41.85 -4.15
N ALA A 17 -19.70 -42.42 -3.53
CA ALA A 17 -18.32 -42.06 -3.78
C ALA A 17 -17.99 -42.28 -5.27
N ASN A 18 -17.54 -41.23 -5.97
CA ASN A 18 -16.38 -41.27 -6.87
C ASN A 18 -16.23 -39.93 -7.60
N GLY A 19 -15.07 -39.30 -7.38
CA GLY A 19 -14.70 -38.00 -7.92
C GLY A 19 -14.76 -36.95 -6.83
N ALA A 20 -13.62 -36.61 -6.23
CA ALA A 20 -13.47 -35.43 -5.40
C ALA A 20 -13.60 -34.18 -6.30
N GLY A 21 -14.80 -33.92 -6.80
CA GLY A 21 -15.19 -32.63 -7.33
C GLY A 21 -15.36 -31.72 -6.12
N MET A 22 -14.48 -30.74 -5.97
CA MET A 22 -14.75 -29.64 -5.05
C MET A 22 -16.11 -29.06 -5.44
N GLU A 23 -17.14 -29.31 -4.63
CA GLU A 23 -18.44 -28.65 -4.82
C GLU A 23 -18.20 -27.15 -4.69
N VAL A 24 -18.30 -26.47 -5.83
CA VAL A 24 -18.12 -25.03 -5.89
C VAL A 24 -19.29 -24.41 -5.13
N PRO A 25 -19.05 -23.59 -4.07
CA PRO A 25 -20.12 -22.96 -3.33
C PRO A 25 -21.08 -22.19 -4.25
N LEU A 26 -22.39 -22.22 -3.98
CA LEU A 26 -23.41 -21.64 -4.87
C LEU A 26 -23.28 -20.11 -5.09
N TRP A 27 -22.55 -19.40 -4.25
CA TRP A 27 -22.23 -17.98 -4.45
C TRP A 27 -21.04 -17.75 -5.39
N LEU A 28 -20.32 -18.82 -5.74
CA LEU A 28 -19.16 -18.86 -6.63
C LEU A 28 -19.53 -19.38 -8.04
N THR A 29 -20.79 -19.20 -8.46
CA THR A 29 -21.29 -19.62 -9.78
C THR A 29 -21.13 -18.55 -10.86
N GLU A 30 -20.65 -17.35 -10.51
CA GLU A 30 -20.44 -16.28 -11.47
C GLU A 30 -19.39 -16.68 -12.51
N TRP A 31 -19.79 -16.68 -13.79
CA TRP A 31 -18.95 -17.20 -14.88
C TRP A 31 -17.62 -16.46 -15.01
N ARG A 32 -17.61 -15.14 -14.74
CA ARG A 32 -16.39 -14.31 -14.74
C ARG A 32 -15.43 -14.74 -13.64
N LEU A 33 -15.97 -15.08 -12.48
CA LEU A 33 -15.19 -15.56 -11.34
C LEU A 33 -14.62 -16.94 -11.62
N LEU A 34 -15.40 -17.84 -12.20
CA LEU A 34 -14.94 -19.17 -12.61
C LEU A 34 -13.83 -19.09 -13.68
N GLN A 35 -13.97 -18.20 -14.66
CA GLN A 35 -12.91 -17.96 -15.65
C GLN A 35 -11.64 -17.39 -15.01
N ALA A 36 -11.79 -16.38 -14.14
CA ALA A 36 -10.68 -15.81 -13.38
C ALA A 36 -9.98 -16.85 -12.51
N LEU A 37 -10.69 -17.81 -11.92
CA LEU A 37 -10.07 -18.88 -11.15
C LEU A 37 -9.31 -19.90 -12.01
N GLY A 38 -9.60 -19.96 -13.32
CA GLY A 38 -8.94 -20.85 -14.27
C GLY A 38 -7.69 -20.25 -14.94
N ASP A 39 -7.50 -18.93 -14.91
CA ASP A 39 -6.40 -18.25 -15.58
C ASP A 39 -5.85 -17.10 -14.73
N ARG A 40 -4.53 -17.02 -14.61
CA ARG A 40 -3.87 -16.02 -13.76
C ARG A 40 -4.08 -14.60 -14.25
N GLU A 41 -4.04 -14.36 -15.56
CA GLU A 41 -4.18 -13.01 -16.12
C GLU A 41 -5.61 -12.50 -15.94
N LEU A 42 -6.60 -13.38 -16.17
CA LEU A 42 -8.00 -13.09 -15.90
C LEU A 42 -8.26 -12.86 -14.40
N PHE A 43 -7.59 -13.62 -13.53
CA PHE A 43 -7.64 -13.36 -12.08
C PHE A 43 -7.14 -11.96 -11.74
N GLU A 44 -5.96 -11.60 -12.24
CA GLU A 44 -5.34 -10.30 -11.98
C GLU A 44 -6.19 -9.16 -12.51
N GLU A 45 -6.77 -9.29 -13.70
CA GLU A 45 -7.69 -8.30 -14.26
C GLU A 45 -8.94 -8.12 -13.40
N LEU A 46 -9.63 -9.24 -13.08
CA LEU A 46 -10.85 -9.20 -12.27
C LEU A 46 -10.57 -8.64 -10.86
N PHE A 47 -9.44 -9.02 -10.27
CA PHE A 47 -8.98 -8.52 -8.98
C PHE A 47 -8.80 -7.00 -8.99
N VAL A 48 -8.14 -6.45 -10.01
CA VAL A 48 -7.96 -4.99 -10.15
C VAL A 48 -9.30 -4.28 -10.32
N GLN A 49 -10.19 -4.82 -11.16
CA GLN A 49 -11.51 -4.24 -11.40
C GLN A 49 -12.36 -4.19 -10.12
N LEU A 50 -12.46 -5.31 -9.39
CA LEU A 50 -13.25 -5.39 -8.17
C LEU A 50 -12.67 -4.53 -7.04
N SER A 51 -11.36 -4.55 -6.86
CA SER A 51 -10.68 -3.73 -5.84
C SER A 51 -10.84 -2.23 -6.12
N THR A 52 -10.77 -1.83 -7.39
CA THR A 52 -11.00 -0.43 -7.80
C THR A 52 -12.45 -0.01 -7.60
N ALA A 53 -13.42 -0.88 -7.92
CA ALA A 53 -14.83 -0.61 -7.67
C ALA A 53 -15.10 -0.47 -6.16
N ALA A 54 -14.58 -1.38 -5.34
CA ALA A 54 -14.72 -1.33 -3.88
C ALA A 54 -14.07 -0.07 -3.28
N SER A 55 -12.87 0.28 -3.74
CA SER A 55 -12.20 1.53 -3.36
C SER A 55 -13.04 2.76 -3.72
N THR A 56 -13.66 2.76 -4.90
CA THR A 56 -14.54 3.85 -5.35
C THR A 56 -15.75 4.00 -4.42
N CYS A 57 -16.38 2.89 -4.02
CA CYS A 57 -17.47 2.91 -3.04
C CYS A 57 -17.01 3.51 -1.69
N TYR A 58 -15.86 3.12 -1.17
CA TYR A 58 -15.31 3.71 0.06
C TYR A 58 -15.08 5.21 -0.08
N THR A 59 -14.51 5.65 -1.19
CA THR A 59 -14.31 7.07 -1.51
C THR A 59 -15.62 7.85 -1.53
N LEU A 60 -16.67 7.33 -2.18
CA LEU A 60 -17.99 7.96 -2.23
C LEU A 60 -18.62 8.11 -0.84
N CYS A 61 -18.33 7.18 0.08
CA CYS A 61 -18.75 7.27 1.48
C CYS A 61 -17.82 8.13 2.36
N GLY A 62 -16.84 8.83 1.79
CA GLY A 62 -15.86 9.65 2.51
C GLY A 62 -14.84 8.83 3.33
N ARG A 63 -14.72 7.52 3.09
CA ARG A 63 -13.81 6.61 3.79
C ARG A 63 -12.47 6.48 3.04
N TRP A 64 -11.76 7.59 2.90
CA TRP A 64 -10.52 7.72 2.09
C TRP A 64 -9.40 6.75 2.50
N ARG A 65 -9.21 6.53 3.80
CA ARG A 65 -8.26 5.53 4.32
C ARG A 65 -8.58 4.12 3.88
N ASN A 66 -9.84 3.72 3.97
CA ASN A 66 -10.25 2.37 3.60
C ASN A 66 -10.12 2.18 2.10
N ALA A 67 -10.50 3.18 1.30
CA ALA A 67 -10.25 3.20 -0.14
C ALA A 67 -8.75 3.00 -0.46
N SER A 68 -7.88 3.73 0.25
CA SER A 68 -6.43 3.63 0.12
C SER A 68 -5.91 2.24 0.48
N ILE A 69 -6.37 1.65 1.59
CA ILE A 69 -5.96 0.29 2.00
C ILE A 69 -6.43 -0.76 0.98
N MET A 70 -7.64 -0.64 0.43
CA MET A 70 -8.14 -1.57 -0.60
C MET A 70 -7.25 -1.58 -1.84
N GLN A 71 -6.65 -0.45 -2.20
CA GLN A 71 -5.75 -0.36 -3.36
C GLN A 71 -4.31 -0.83 -3.07
N ALA A 72 -3.98 -1.25 -1.83
CA ALA A 72 -2.60 -1.63 -1.47
C ALA A 72 -2.12 -2.87 -2.23
N ASP A 73 -2.98 -3.87 -2.36
CA ASP A 73 -2.66 -5.11 -3.06
C ASP A 73 -2.68 -4.91 -4.58
N VAL A 74 -3.55 -4.03 -5.10
CA VAL A 74 -3.52 -3.59 -6.50
C VAL A 74 -2.18 -2.92 -6.84
N GLY A 75 -1.74 -1.96 -6.02
CA GLY A 75 -0.43 -1.31 -6.20
C GLY A 75 0.72 -2.32 -6.16
N ALA A 76 0.67 -3.30 -5.25
CA ALA A 76 1.68 -4.34 -5.14
C ALA A 76 1.69 -5.26 -6.38
N LEU A 77 0.53 -5.60 -6.93
CA LEU A 77 0.39 -6.39 -8.15
C LEU A 77 0.96 -5.64 -9.36
N LEU A 78 0.62 -4.36 -9.51
CA LEU A 78 1.14 -3.51 -10.59
C LEU A 78 2.66 -3.36 -10.53
N LEU A 79 3.22 -3.21 -9.32
CA LEU A 79 4.67 -3.19 -9.12
C LEU A 79 5.31 -4.51 -9.55
N LYS A 80 4.74 -5.66 -9.16
CA LYS A 80 5.25 -6.99 -9.53
C LYS A 80 5.18 -7.26 -11.03
N THR A 81 4.14 -6.77 -11.70
CA THR A 81 3.93 -6.94 -13.15
C THR A 81 4.67 -5.89 -14.00
N GLY A 82 5.48 -5.03 -13.38
CA GLY A 82 6.28 -4.02 -14.09
C GLY A 82 5.51 -2.79 -14.56
N LYS A 83 4.24 -2.64 -14.16
CA LYS A 83 3.39 -1.48 -14.46
C LYS A 83 3.72 -0.31 -13.53
N LEU A 84 4.95 0.20 -13.63
CA LEU A 84 5.56 1.12 -12.67
C LEU A 84 4.81 2.45 -12.54
N GLU A 85 4.34 3.04 -13.63
CA GLU A 85 3.62 4.33 -13.60
C GLU A 85 2.31 4.21 -12.82
N ALA A 86 1.51 3.19 -13.12
CA ALA A 86 0.26 2.92 -12.43
C ALA A 86 0.48 2.59 -10.95
N ALA A 87 1.51 1.77 -10.63
CA ALA A 87 1.88 1.49 -9.24
C ALA A 87 2.31 2.76 -8.49
N THR A 88 3.09 3.65 -9.14
CA THR A 88 3.52 4.93 -8.58
C THR A 88 2.33 5.80 -8.23
N ALA A 89 1.35 5.93 -9.14
CA ALA A 89 0.16 6.73 -8.91
C ALA A 89 -0.64 6.25 -7.68
N ILE A 90 -0.81 4.92 -7.53
CA ILE A 90 -1.49 4.34 -6.38
C ILE A 90 -0.74 4.61 -5.08
N PHE A 91 0.56 4.28 -5.01
CA PHE A 91 1.35 4.46 -3.79
C PHE A 91 1.51 5.93 -3.41
N GLN A 92 1.62 6.83 -4.40
CA GLN A 92 1.67 8.28 -4.17
C GLN A 92 0.35 8.78 -3.55
N TYR A 93 -0.78 8.35 -4.10
CA TYR A 93 -2.09 8.70 -3.56
C TYR A 93 -2.27 8.20 -2.12
N GLN A 94 -1.93 6.93 -1.86
CA GLN A 94 -1.96 6.36 -0.52
C GLN A 94 -1.07 7.14 0.46
N ALA A 95 0.16 7.49 0.05
CA ALA A 95 1.07 8.26 0.88
C ALA A 95 0.48 9.64 1.23
N GLN A 96 -0.16 10.32 0.27
CA GLN A 96 -0.83 11.59 0.51
C GLN A 96 -2.01 11.46 1.48
N VAL A 97 -2.86 10.44 1.33
CA VAL A 97 -3.99 10.20 2.23
C VAL A 97 -3.50 9.90 3.65
N PHE A 98 -2.52 9.00 3.80
CA PHE A 98 -1.97 8.64 5.10
C PHE A 98 -1.24 9.80 5.78
N LEU A 99 -0.52 10.62 5.02
CA LEU A 99 0.11 11.83 5.54
C LEU A 99 -0.93 12.84 6.04
N LYS A 100 -1.97 13.11 5.23
CA LYS A 100 -3.04 14.06 5.56
C LYS A 100 -3.80 13.67 6.82
N GLU A 101 -4.01 12.37 7.03
CA GLU A 101 -4.76 11.85 8.18
C GLU A 101 -3.85 11.44 9.37
N GLY A 102 -2.53 11.57 9.26
CA GLY A 102 -1.58 11.28 10.35
C GLY A 102 -1.26 9.80 10.59
N TRP A 103 -1.47 8.91 9.62
CA TRP A 103 -1.22 7.46 9.75
C TRP A 103 0.23 7.09 9.45
N HIS A 104 1.14 7.48 10.33
CA HIS A 104 2.58 7.27 10.13
C HIS A 104 2.97 5.80 9.98
N ALA A 105 2.31 4.86 10.67
CA ALA A 105 2.60 3.44 10.55
C ALA A 105 2.24 2.86 9.16
N LEU A 106 1.11 3.29 8.58
CA LEU A 106 0.73 2.90 7.21
C LEU A 106 1.63 3.60 6.18
N LEU A 107 1.98 4.86 6.42
CA LEU A 107 2.90 5.61 5.58
C LEU A 107 4.28 4.94 5.52
N ALA A 108 4.80 4.45 6.65
CA ALA A 108 6.06 3.70 6.72
C ALA A 108 6.06 2.41 5.87
N GLN A 109 4.90 1.80 5.65
CA GLN A 109 4.77 0.60 4.81
C GLN A 109 4.67 0.94 3.31
N VAL A 110 4.09 2.08 2.96
CA VAL A 110 3.89 2.49 1.56
C VAL A 110 5.12 3.19 0.97
N LEU A 111 5.78 4.06 1.74
CA LEU A 111 6.91 4.86 1.25
C LEU A 111 8.06 4.03 0.65
N PRO A 112 8.48 2.88 1.21
CA PRO A 112 9.50 2.04 0.58
C PRO A 112 9.09 1.53 -0.80
N LYS A 113 7.81 1.18 -0.99
CA LYS A 113 7.27 0.75 -2.29
C LYS A 113 7.28 1.89 -3.30
N LEU A 114 6.85 3.08 -2.86
CA LEU A 114 6.89 4.30 -3.67
C LEU A 114 8.32 4.70 -4.08
N ILE A 115 9.26 4.65 -3.14
CA ILE A 115 10.70 4.89 -3.39
C ILE A 115 11.23 3.90 -4.42
N THR A 116 10.85 2.62 -4.31
CA THR A 116 11.23 1.59 -5.29
C THR A 116 10.74 1.94 -6.69
N CYS A 117 9.48 2.36 -6.83
CA CYS A 117 8.93 2.80 -8.12
C CYS A 117 9.69 4.01 -8.67
N TYR A 118 9.91 5.05 -7.85
CA TYR A 118 10.60 6.26 -8.28
C TYR A 118 12.08 6.05 -8.60
N LYS A 119 12.74 5.09 -7.94
CA LYS A 119 14.09 4.66 -8.31
C LYS A 119 14.10 4.02 -9.71
N ALA A 120 13.15 3.13 -9.98
CA ALA A 120 13.06 2.46 -11.27
C ALA A 120 12.74 3.42 -12.42
N THR A 121 11.91 4.44 -12.18
CA THR A 121 11.54 5.46 -13.18
C THR A 121 12.46 6.68 -13.20
N LYS A 122 13.50 6.73 -12.34
CA LYS A 122 14.41 7.88 -12.16
C LYS A 122 13.67 9.21 -11.95
N HIS A 123 12.58 9.16 -11.17
CA HIS A 123 11.68 10.31 -11.02
C HIS A 123 12.30 11.42 -10.15
N PRO A 124 12.16 12.70 -10.52
CA PRO A 124 12.81 13.82 -9.83
C PRO A 124 12.29 14.04 -8.39
N ALA A 125 11.08 13.57 -8.07
CA ALA A 125 10.53 13.69 -6.71
C ALA A 125 11.09 12.67 -5.71
N LEU A 126 12.00 11.77 -6.12
CA LEU A 126 12.58 10.76 -5.24
C LEU A 126 13.17 11.34 -3.92
N PRO A 127 13.97 12.43 -3.94
CA PRO A 127 14.53 13.01 -2.70
C PRO A 127 13.46 13.42 -1.70
N HIS A 128 12.36 14.03 -2.17
CA HIS A 128 11.26 14.48 -1.33
C HIS A 128 10.67 13.31 -0.51
N TRP A 129 10.42 12.18 -1.16
CA TRP A 129 9.81 11.02 -0.50
C TRP A 129 10.77 10.27 0.43
N ILE A 130 12.07 10.27 0.14
CA ILE A 130 13.08 9.75 1.07
C ILE A 130 13.14 10.62 2.34
N VAL A 131 13.10 11.96 2.20
CA VAL A 131 13.04 12.87 3.35
C VAL A 131 11.76 12.66 4.16
N GLN A 132 10.61 12.46 3.50
CA GLN A 132 9.34 12.12 4.18
C GLN A 132 9.45 10.80 4.96
N LEU A 133 10.11 9.78 4.42
CA LEU A 133 10.30 8.52 5.14
C LEU A 133 11.20 8.70 6.38
N GLN A 134 12.27 9.48 6.24
CA GLN A 134 13.18 9.77 7.36
C GLN A 134 12.52 10.63 8.45
N SER A 135 11.55 11.47 8.11
CA SER A 135 10.87 12.34 9.06
C SER A 135 9.92 11.62 10.01
N LEU A 136 9.55 10.35 9.70
CA LEU A 136 8.65 9.54 10.50
C LEU A 136 9.22 9.20 11.90
N PRO A 137 8.35 9.03 12.92
CA PRO A 137 8.73 8.71 14.29
C PRO A 137 9.74 7.55 14.42
N SER A 138 10.67 7.73 15.35
CA SER A 138 11.66 6.75 15.76
C SER A 138 10.94 5.50 16.30
N GLY A 139 11.04 4.36 15.62
CA GLY A 139 10.32 3.12 15.96
C GLY A 139 9.57 2.50 14.78
N LEU A 140 9.27 3.28 13.74
CA LEU A 140 8.63 2.77 12.51
C LEU A 140 9.63 2.29 11.45
N MET A 141 10.93 2.44 11.71
CA MET A 141 12.01 2.05 10.81
C MET A 141 13.22 1.57 11.60
N LEU A 142 13.92 0.55 11.07
CA LEU A 142 15.20 0.12 11.59
C LEU A 142 16.29 1.16 11.29
N MET A 143 17.27 1.30 12.18
CA MET A 143 18.37 2.26 12.02
C MET A 143 19.25 1.97 10.79
N VAL A 144 19.45 0.69 10.45
CA VAL A 144 20.20 0.26 9.26
C VAL A 144 19.54 0.77 7.97
N ASP A 145 18.22 0.73 7.91
CA ASP A 145 17.44 1.23 6.77
C ASP A 145 17.56 2.76 6.64
N ARG A 146 17.72 3.48 7.76
CA ARG A 146 17.89 4.94 7.75
C ARG A 146 19.22 5.36 7.12
N VAL A 147 20.31 4.68 7.45
CA VAL A 147 21.64 4.98 6.86
C VAL A 147 21.64 4.66 5.36
N ALA A 148 21.03 3.55 4.95
CA ALA A 148 20.88 3.20 3.53
C ALA A 148 20.08 4.28 2.78
N LEU A 149 18.96 4.74 3.36
CA LEU A 149 18.15 5.82 2.78
C LEU A 149 18.91 7.15 2.70
N GLN A 150 19.76 7.48 3.67
CA GLN A 150 20.57 8.69 3.62
C GLN A 150 21.57 8.65 2.46
N ARG A 151 22.23 7.52 2.22
CA ARG A 151 23.12 7.35 1.06
C ARG A 151 22.36 7.50 -0.25
N GLU A 152 21.18 6.89 -0.33
CA GLU A 152 20.31 7.02 -1.51
C GLU A 152 19.82 8.44 -1.73
N LEU A 153 19.53 9.20 -0.66
CA LEU A 153 19.15 10.61 -0.76
C LEU A 153 20.27 11.45 -1.39
N VAL A 154 21.51 11.28 -0.94
CA VAL A 154 22.68 11.99 -1.48
C VAL A 154 22.82 11.70 -2.97
N LEU A 155 22.78 10.42 -3.35
CA LEU A 155 22.86 10.00 -4.76
C LEU A 155 21.70 10.53 -5.62
N ALA A 156 20.49 10.61 -5.06
CA ALA A 156 19.33 11.13 -5.77
C ALA A 156 19.42 12.65 -5.97
N CYS A 157 19.94 13.39 -4.98
CA CYS A 157 20.17 14.83 -5.08
C CYS A 157 21.27 15.17 -6.10
N GLU A 158 22.35 14.39 -6.16
CA GLU A 158 23.43 14.59 -7.14
C GLU A 158 22.97 14.37 -8.59
N ARG A 159 21.95 13.54 -8.80
CA ARG A 159 21.38 13.23 -10.12
C ARG A 159 20.28 14.19 -10.54
N ALA A 160 19.76 15.03 -9.63
CA ALA A 160 18.69 15.96 -9.94
C ALA A 160 19.24 17.14 -10.77
N PRO A 161 18.60 17.54 -11.88
CA PRO A 161 19.04 18.70 -12.63
C PRO A 161 18.96 19.95 -11.75
N VAL A 162 20.05 20.72 -11.72
CA VAL A 162 20.19 21.99 -10.99
C VAL A 162 19.26 23.02 -11.62
N GLY A 163 17.99 22.97 -11.25
CA GLY A 163 16.96 23.81 -11.83
C GLY A 163 15.58 23.27 -11.51
N ASN A 164 15.13 23.46 -10.27
CA ASN A 164 13.75 23.77 -9.89
C ASN A 164 13.54 23.48 -8.38
N ILE A 165 13.83 24.49 -7.56
CA ILE A 165 13.14 24.91 -6.31
C ILE A 165 13.07 23.90 -5.12
N THR A 166 13.30 22.61 -5.31
CA THR A 166 13.14 21.60 -4.24
C THR A 166 14.34 21.46 -3.31
N ALA A 167 15.56 21.73 -3.78
CA ALA A 167 16.76 21.68 -2.94
C ALA A 167 16.75 22.74 -1.81
N GLN A 168 16.23 23.94 -2.08
CA GLN A 168 16.08 25.00 -1.07
C GLN A 168 14.98 24.68 -0.05
N GLN A 169 13.87 24.07 -0.48
CA GLN A 169 12.79 23.65 0.42
C GLN A 169 13.21 22.47 1.31
N ILE A 170 14.00 21.53 0.80
CA ILE A 170 14.58 20.43 1.59
C ILE A 170 15.62 20.98 2.59
N ALA A 171 16.46 21.94 2.18
CA ALA A 171 17.42 22.60 3.08
C ALA A 171 16.73 23.40 4.21
N GLN A 172 15.64 24.10 3.91
CA GLN A 172 14.84 24.81 4.93
C GLN A 172 14.15 23.86 5.91
N HIS A 173 13.71 22.68 5.46
CA HIS A 173 13.05 21.71 6.35
C HIS A 173 14.03 20.95 7.25
N LEU A 174 15.28 20.78 6.82
CA LEU A 174 16.35 20.22 7.66
C LEU A 174 16.87 21.21 8.71
N GLN A 175 16.76 22.52 8.45
CA GLN A 175 17.14 23.57 9.41
C GLN A 175 16.07 23.86 10.48
N SER A 176 14.83 23.39 10.31
CA SER A 176 13.71 23.69 11.22
C SER A 176 13.41 22.61 12.28
N LYS A 177 14.17 21.52 12.34
CA LYS A 177 14.12 20.57 13.48
C LYS A 177 15.19 20.97 14.50
N PRO A 178 14.83 21.49 15.69
CA PRO A 178 15.80 21.66 16.75
C PRO A 178 16.31 20.28 17.17
N ILE A 179 17.64 20.15 17.20
CA ILE A 179 18.34 19.05 17.87
C ILE A 179 17.91 19.12 19.35
N ASP A 180 17.29 18.04 19.83
CA ASP A 180 16.90 17.90 21.23
C ASP A 180 18.12 18.16 22.14
N PRO A 181 18.08 19.15 23.06
CA PRO A 181 19.22 19.49 23.91
C PRO A 181 19.51 18.44 25.02
N GLN A 182 18.83 17.29 25.01
CA GLN A 182 18.93 16.26 26.06
C GLN A 182 20.08 15.25 25.86
N LEU A 183 20.86 15.32 24.77
CA LEU A 183 22.03 14.47 24.55
C LEU A 183 23.35 15.05 25.07
N SER A 184 23.33 16.19 25.77
CA SER A 184 24.52 16.84 26.35
C SER A 184 24.86 16.40 27.79
N ARG A 185 24.23 15.34 28.31
CA ARG A 185 24.57 14.76 29.62
C ARG A 185 24.87 13.27 29.53
N VAL A 186 25.98 12.93 28.87
CA VAL A 186 26.72 11.71 29.20
C VAL A 186 28.13 12.16 29.55
N ARG A 187 28.42 12.26 30.86
CA ARG A 187 29.78 12.42 31.36
C ARG A 187 30.53 11.13 31.08
N VAL A 188 31.66 11.25 30.41
CA VAL A 188 32.70 10.22 30.33
C VAL A 188 33.38 10.16 31.71
N PRO A 189 33.46 9.01 32.39
CA PRO A 189 34.33 8.85 33.54
C PRO A 189 35.75 8.47 33.09
N GLU A 190 36.74 9.18 33.63
CA GLU A 190 38.12 8.68 33.78
C GLU A 190 38.19 7.63 34.89
#